data_AF-E9BM59-F1
#
_entry.id   AF-E9BM59-F1
#
_cell.length_a   1.000
_cell.length_b   1.000
_cell.length_c   1.000
_cell.angle_alpha   90.00
_cell.angle_beta   90.00
_cell.angle_gamma   90.00
#
_symmetry.space_group_name_H-M   'P 1'
#
loop_
_entity.id
_entity.type
_entity.pdbx_description
1 polymer ?
#
loop_
_entity_poly.entity_id
_entity_poly.type
_entity_poly.pdbx_seq_one_letter_code
_entity_poly.pdbx_strand_id
1 'polypeptide(L)'
;MSLWGGFSNPTSYSDSGLEKRLEFDFAAAVDVRTFTVEELEEVLAAAGQRLQHHSSADGLLSLEMTQCIIILTPCKLVVTSASEVMLHQVITPTIALLTSKGVRVEWASYLRKNITSPWCAESEMSDIMAQEYAELKAAFPAGKSFLTGPVDGHHCFNFVYDNVERMAGRKEEDVQVNVFLYDVAAGLEEVDKTTQRFHALQSGEYEVMRTFAGVPCISFETNAKAAVASPTRVQKLLDTFQPAHFTVAALQDRDADGLALRRNFNSFTPYTLQNRTVNLFGEGYAFHQLLFARSAD
;
A
#
# COMPACT_ATOMS: atom_id res chain seq x y z
N MET A 1 7.10 -12.59 20.40
CA MET A 1 7.72 -13.36 19.30
C MET A 1 9.09 -13.93 19.67
N SER A 2 9.87 -13.28 20.55
CA SER A 2 11.23 -13.71 20.96
C SER A 2 11.34 -15.14 21.54
N LEU A 3 10.31 -15.63 22.25
CA LEU A 3 10.38 -16.93 22.95
C LEU A 3 10.19 -18.15 22.04
N TRP A 4 9.44 -18.04 20.95
CA TRP A 4 9.05 -19.19 20.12
C TRP A 4 9.66 -19.20 18.73
N GLY A 5 10.09 -18.03 18.22
CA GLY A 5 10.65 -17.93 16.89
C GLY A 5 12.16 -17.74 16.82
N GLY A 6 12.84 -17.57 17.96
CA GLY A 6 14.29 -17.32 17.97
C GLY A 6 14.73 -16.07 17.18
N PHE A 7 13.78 -15.18 16.84
CA PHE A 7 14.00 -14.04 15.97
C PHE A 7 15.03 -13.08 16.57
N SER A 8 16.18 -12.99 15.92
CA SER A 8 17.18 -11.96 16.15
C SER A 8 16.79 -10.66 15.44
N ASN A 9 17.36 -9.53 15.86
CA ASN A 9 17.29 -8.33 15.03
C ASN A 9 17.94 -8.63 13.66
N PRO A 10 17.35 -8.20 12.54
CA PRO A 10 17.91 -8.39 11.20
C PRO A 10 19.34 -7.87 11.16
N THR A 11 20.25 -8.68 10.64
CA THR A 11 21.70 -8.39 10.63
C THR A 11 22.17 -7.86 9.29
N SER A 12 21.48 -8.25 8.21
CA SER A 12 21.80 -7.89 6.83
C SER A 12 20.70 -7.13 6.09
N TYR A 13 19.49 -7.06 6.68
CA TYR A 13 18.28 -6.44 6.13
C TYR A 13 17.93 -6.94 4.72
N SER A 14 18.17 -8.23 4.44
CA SER A 14 17.79 -8.85 3.17
C SER A 14 16.29 -9.15 3.12
N ASP A 15 15.46 -8.10 3.05
CA ASP A 15 14.03 -8.23 2.75
C ASP A 15 13.85 -8.51 1.25
N SER A 16 13.12 -9.57 0.92
CA SER A 16 12.85 -9.97 -0.47
C SER A 16 11.45 -9.54 -0.95
N GLY A 17 10.87 -8.53 -0.29
CA GLY A 17 9.68 -7.82 -0.74
C GLY A 17 9.96 -6.73 -1.79
N LEU A 18 8.90 -6.19 -2.37
CA LEU A 18 8.96 -4.99 -3.24
C LEU A 18 8.62 -3.71 -2.47
N GLU A 19 7.47 -3.73 -1.80
CA GLU A 19 6.87 -2.52 -1.24
C GLU A 19 6.10 -2.86 0.03
N LYS A 20 6.09 -1.92 0.98
CA LYS A 20 5.27 -1.93 2.18
C LYS A 20 4.34 -0.71 2.15
N ARG A 21 3.11 -0.89 2.63
CA ARG A 21 2.07 0.15 2.68
C ARG A 21 1.38 0.09 4.03
N LEU A 22 1.31 1.23 4.70
CA LEU A 22 0.62 1.45 5.96
C LEU A 22 -0.46 2.51 5.74
N GLU A 23 -1.67 2.27 6.22
CA GLU A 23 -2.79 3.22 6.13
C GLU A 23 -3.50 3.29 7.47
N PHE A 24 -3.88 4.51 7.84
CA PHE A 24 -4.73 4.81 8.99
C PHE A 24 -5.87 5.72 8.54
N ASP A 25 -7.10 5.26 8.71
CA ASP A 25 -8.29 6.07 8.47
C ASP A 25 -8.80 6.64 9.78
N PHE A 26 -9.30 7.87 9.70
CA PHE A 26 -9.70 8.66 10.85
C PHE A 26 -11.21 8.64 11.04
N ALA A 27 -11.64 8.51 12.30
CA ALA A 27 -13.05 8.55 12.68
C ALA A 27 -13.80 9.84 12.31
N ALA A 28 -13.06 10.92 12.07
CA ALA A 28 -13.58 12.19 11.60
C ALA A 28 -12.54 12.87 10.72
N ALA A 29 -13.01 13.65 9.75
CA ALA A 29 -12.13 14.44 8.91
C ALA A 29 -11.36 15.48 9.73
N VAL A 30 -10.07 15.64 9.43
CA VAL A 30 -9.16 16.59 10.09
C VAL A 30 -8.64 17.61 9.07
N ASP A 31 -8.34 18.83 9.52
CA ASP A 31 -7.58 19.76 8.67
C ASP A 31 -6.13 19.27 8.60
N VAL A 32 -5.60 19.07 7.40
CA VAL A 32 -4.20 18.63 7.21
C VAL A 32 -3.19 19.59 7.85
N ARG A 33 -3.56 20.87 8.05
CA ARG A 33 -2.74 21.88 8.75
C ARG A 33 -2.62 21.65 10.25
N THR A 34 -3.33 20.67 10.81
CA THR A 34 -3.19 20.23 12.21
C THR A 34 -1.81 19.63 12.49
N PHE A 35 -1.15 19.14 11.44
CA PHE A 35 0.15 18.48 11.49
C PHE A 35 1.19 19.38 10.84
N THR A 36 2.33 19.57 11.51
CA THR A 36 3.46 20.24 10.89
C THR A 36 4.31 19.24 10.10
N VAL A 37 5.10 19.76 9.15
CA VAL A 37 6.03 18.92 8.38
C VAL A 37 7.08 18.29 9.31
N GLU A 38 7.54 19.03 10.31
CA GLU A 38 8.53 18.56 11.29
C GLU A 38 8.00 17.40 12.14
N GLU A 39 6.73 17.45 12.57
CA GLU A 39 6.10 16.37 13.34
C GLU A 39 6.01 15.07 12.51
N LEU A 40 5.65 15.19 11.23
CA LEU A 40 5.57 14.04 10.32
C LEU A 40 6.96 13.50 9.95
N GLU A 41 7.95 14.39 9.80
CA GLU A 41 9.34 13.99 9.59
C GLU A 41 9.90 13.24 10.81
N GLU A 42 9.61 13.69 12.03
CA GLU A 42 10.06 13.02 13.26
C GLU A 42 9.50 11.60 13.38
N VAL A 43 8.23 11.39 13.02
CA VAL A 43 7.61 10.05 12.97
C VAL A 43 8.37 9.13 12.00
N LEU A 44 8.73 9.64 10.83
CA LEU A 44 9.38 8.87 9.76
C LEU A 44 10.89 8.66 10.04
N ALA A 45 11.50 9.54 10.84
CA ALA A 45 12.86 9.37 11.34
C ALA A 45 13.02 8.10 12.19
N ALA A 46 11.94 7.59 12.82
CA ALA A 46 11.95 6.32 13.53
C ALA A 46 12.31 5.13 12.64
N ALA A 47 12.05 5.21 11.32
CA ALA A 47 12.44 4.22 10.32
C ALA A 47 13.66 4.67 9.48
N GLY A 48 14.47 5.58 10.02
CA GLY A 48 15.69 6.08 9.38
C GLY A 48 15.46 6.95 8.14
N GLN A 49 14.24 7.43 7.92
CA GLN A 49 13.87 8.21 6.74
C GLN A 49 14.20 9.70 6.97
N ARG A 50 14.57 10.40 5.89
CA ARG A 50 14.86 11.84 5.90
C ARG A 50 14.06 12.55 4.83
N LEU A 51 13.58 13.75 5.13
CA LEU A 51 12.79 14.52 4.19
C LEU A 51 13.64 14.94 2.99
N GLN A 52 13.11 14.74 1.79
CA GLN A 52 13.70 15.22 0.53
C GLN A 52 12.88 16.36 -0.06
N HIS A 53 11.55 16.18 -0.09
CA HIS A 53 10.63 17.14 -0.63
C HIS A 53 9.29 17.06 0.12
N HIS A 54 8.56 18.17 0.19
CA HIS A 54 7.17 18.16 0.64
C HIS A 54 6.34 19.03 -0.27
N SER A 55 5.06 18.68 -0.39
CA SER A 55 4.09 19.45 -1.14
C SER A 55 2.76 19.51 -0.38
N SER A 56 2.09 20.67 -0.45
CA SER A 56 0.72 20.81 0.01
C SER A 56 -0.11 21.37 -1.14
N ALA A 57 -1.12 20.62 -1.54
CA ALA A 57 -1.99 20.93 -2.67
C ALA A 57 -3.35 20.27 -2.43
N ASP A 58 -4.43 20.89 -2.91
CA ASP A 58 -5.76 20.27 -3.01
C ASP A 58 -6.28 19.57 -1.74
N GLY A 59 -5.95 20.12 -0.56
CA GLY A 59 -6.39 19.60 0.73
C GLY A 59 -5.61 18.38 1.23
N LEU A 60 -4.49 18.03 0.58
CA LEU A 60 -3.54 17.02 1.05
C LEU A 60 -2.17 17.63 1.39
N LEU A 61 -1.39 16.86 2.14
CA LEU A 61 0.01 17.10 2.44
C LEU A 61 0.78 15.82 2.10
N SER A 62 1.83 15.93 1.29
CA SER A 62 2.74 14.82 1.01
C SER A 62 4.17 15.17 1.37
N LEU A 63 4.89 14.22 1.95
CA LEU A 63 6.33 14.31 2.20
C LEU A 63 7.01 13.12 1.51
N GLU A 64 7.87 13.43 0.56
CA GLU A 64 8.76 12.48 -0.09
C GLU A 64 10.03 12.36 0.74
N MET A 65 10.27 11.16 1.25
CA MET A 65 11.44 10.82 2.04
C MET A 65 12.41 9.96 1.24
N THR A 66 13.59 9.67 1.81
CA THR A 66 14.64 8.86 1.16
C THR A 66 14.16 7.59 0.45
N GLN A 67 13.27 6.80 1.07
CA GLN A 67 12.76 5.53 0.50
C GLN A 67 11.25 5.33 0.72
N CYS A 68 10.53 6.37 1.12
CA CYS A 68 9.09 6.30 1.35
C CYS A 68 8.40 7.63 1.04
N ILE A 69 7.08 7.58 0.95
CA ILE A 69 6.22 8.77 0.89
C ILE A 69 5.14 8.64 1.95
N ILE A 70 4.87 9.73 2.64
CA ILE A 70 3.67 9.88 3.47
C ILE A 70 2.72 10.84 2.78
N ILE A 71 1.43 10.47 2.75
CA ILE A 71 0.35 11.25 2.18
C ILE A 71 -0.72 11.39 3.25
N LEU A 72 -0.98 12.61 3.67
CA LEU A 72 -2.02 12.98 4.60
C LEU A 72 -3.16 13.66 3.85
N THR A 73 -4.35 13.11 4.00
CA THR A 73 -5.61 13.68 3.54
C THR A 73 -6.49 13.99 4.76
N PRO A 74 -7.65 14.65 4.60
CA PRO A 74 -8.53 14.90 5.73
C PRO A 74 -9.03 13.63 6.40
N CYS A 75 -9.17 12.52 5.69
CA CYS A 75 -9.77 11.30 6.24
C CYS A 75 -8.74 10.21 6.58
N LYS A 76 -7.50 10.34 6.11
CA LYS A 76 -6.50 9.27 6.28
C LYS A 76 -5.06 9.71 6.11
N LEU A 77 -4.16 8.89 6.65
CA LEU A 77 -2.71 8.95 6.47
C LEU A 77 -2.23 7.65 5.84
N VAL A 78 -1.51 7.75 4.72
CA VAL A 78 -0.92 6.61 4.00
C VAL A 78 0.59 6.78 3.96
N VAL A 79 1.33 5.72 4.29
CA VAL A 79 2.77 5.64 4.08
C VAL A 79 3.08 4.45 3.18
N THR A 80 3.70 4.70 2.03
CA THR A 80 4.26 3.62 1.18
C THR A 80 5.77 3.71 1.20
N SER A 81 6.46 2.56 1.18
CA SER A 81 7.92 2.50 1.25
C SER A 81 8.49 1.35 0.43
N ALA A 82 9.76 1.45 0.07
CA ALA A 82 10.53 0.29 -0.36
C ALA A 82 10.54 -0.79 0.75
N SER A 83 10.78 -2.05 0.38
CA SER A 83 10.72 -3.19 1.30
C SER A 83 11.80 -3.16 2.38
N GLU A 84 12.96 -2.57 2.10
CA GLU A 84 14.08 -2.49 3.04
C GLU A 84 13.80 -1.54 4.21
N VAL A 85 12.80 -0.66 4.07
CA VAL A 85 12.36 0.22 5.16
C VAL A 85 11.65 -0.62 6.22
N MET A 86 12.07 -0.48 7.47
CA MET A 86 11.42 -1.08 8.64
C MET A 86 10.13 -0.32 8.99
N LEU A 87 9.17 -0.30 8.06
CA LEU A 87 7.96 0.53 8.14
C LEU A 87 7.13 0.28 9.42
N HIS A 88 7.20 -0.91 10.02
CA HIS A 88 6.53 -1.17 11.30
C HIS A 88 7.00 -0.25 12.43
N GLN A 89 8.22 0.28 12.37
CA GLN A 89 8.77 1.19 13.39
C GLN A 89 8.04 2.54 13.43
N VAL A 90 7.32 2.93 12.37
CA VAL A 90 6.55 4.19 12.37
C VAL A 90 5.16 4.04 12.98
N ILE A 91 4.67 2.81 13.24
CA ILE A 91 3.30 2.57 13.72
C ILE A 91 3.07 3.27 15.06
N THR A 92 3.89 2.96 16.06
CA THR A 92 3.75 3.51 17.42
C THR A 92 3.91 5.03 17.46
N PRO A 93 4.95 5.64 16.83
CA PRO A 93 5.07 7.09 16.74
C PRO A 93 3.90 7.76 16.00
N THR A 94 3.38 7.15 14.93
CA THR A 94 2.22 7.70 14.19
C THR A 94 0.98 7.72 15.08
N ILE A 95 0.67 6.62 15.77
CA ILE A 95 -0.48 6.55 16.68
C ILE A 95 -0.34 7.55 17.82
N ALA A 96 0.87 7.71 18.38
CA ALA A 96 1.14 8.70 19.41
C ALA A 96 0.90 10.13 18.91
N LEU A 97 1.38 10.48 17.70
CA LEU A 97 1.15 11.77 17.07
C LEU A 97 -0.35 12.01 16.85
N LEU A 98 -1.06 11.09 16.20
CA LEU A 98 -2.51 11.19 15.96
C LEU A 98 -3.29 11.39 17.27
N THR A 99 -2.96 10.61 18.30
CA THR A 99 -3.60 10.70 19.62
C THR A 99 -3.34 12.06 20.27
N SER A 100 -2.11 12.58 20.19
CA SER A 100 -1.76 13.91 20.73
C SER A 100 -2.54 15.06 20.11
N LYS A 101 -3.02 14.86 18.87
CA LYS A 101 -3.85 15.81 18.12
C LYS A 101 -5.36 15.54 18.26
N GLY A 102 -5.74 14.57 19.08
CA GLY A 102 -7.15 14.17 19.26
C GLY A 102 -7.73 13.43 18.06
N VAL A 103 -6.89 12.89 17.17
CA VAL A 103 -7.32 12.13 16.00
C VAL A 103 -7.44 10.65 16.36
N ARG A 104 -8.65 10.10 16.23
CA ARG A 104 -8.92 8.69 16.47
C ARG A 104 -8.81 7.89 15.18
N VAL A 105 -7.93 6.89 15.17
CA VAL A 105 -7.89 5.85 14.13
C VAL A 105 -9.05 4.89 14.35
N GLU A 106 -9.81 4.61 13.30
CA GLU A 106 -10.92 3.64 13.33
C GLU A 106 -10.70 2.45 12.41
N TRP A 107 -9.89 2.62 11.37
CA TRP A 107 -9.49 1.55 10.48
C TRP A 107 -8.01 1.70 10.17
N ALA A 108 -7.31 0.58 10.08
CA ALA A 108 -5.90 0.59 9.71
C ALA A 108 -5.57 -0.65 8.89
N SER A 109 -4.65 -0.49 7.94
CA SER A 109 -4.08 -1.62 7.23
C SER A 109 -2.58 -1.55 7.08
N TYR A 110 -1.97 -2.73 7.01
CA TYR A 110 -0.59 -2.91 6.63
C TYR A 110 -0.52 -3.97 5.54
N LEU A 111 0.06 -3.62 4.40
CA LEU A 111 0.27 -4.50 3.26
C LEU A 111 1.76 -4.57 2.97
N ARG A 112 2.26 -5.78 2.71
CA ARG A 112 3.58 -5.98 2.08
C ARG A 112 3.42 -6.81 0.83
N LYS A 113 4.05 -6.38 -0.25
CA LYS A 113 4.11 -7.12 -1.51
C LYS A 113 5.39 -7.95 -1.56
N ASN A 114 5.24 -9.26 -1.57
CA ASN A 114 6.36 -10.20 -1.64
C ASN A 114 6.52 -10.75 -3.07
N ILE A 115 7.76 -11.02 -3.48
CA ILE A 115 8.09 -11.66 -4.76
C ILE A 115 8.73 -13.05 -4.59
N THR A 116 9.10 -13.39 -3.36
CA THR A 116 9.72 -14.64 -2.94
C THR A 116 8.96 -15.21 -1.74
N SER A 117 9.22 -16.48 -1.44
CA SER A 117 8.66 -17.14 -0.26
C SER A 117 9.23 -16.58 1.04
N PRO A 118 8.40 -16.33 2.07
CA PRO A 118 8.87 -15.99 3.41
C PRO A 118 9.64 -17.12 4.08
N TRP A 119 9.59 -18.35 3.56
CA TRP A 119 10.33 -19.51 4.06
C TRP A 119 11.71 -19.68 3.41
N CYS A 120 12.16 -18.70 2.63
CA CYS A 120 13.51 -18.70 2.08
C CYS A 120 14.54 -18.52 3.20
N ALA A 121 15.41 -19.52 3.41
CA ALA A 121 16.43 -19.47 4.45
C ALA A 121 17.53 -18.42 4.24
N GLU A 122 17.63 -17.87 3.03
CA GLU A 122 18.62 -16.85 2.65
C GLU A 122 18.10 -15.41 2.85
N SER A 123 16.82 -15.25 3.25
CA SER A 123 16.19 -13.95 3.46
C SER A 123 15.75 -13.79 4.91
N GLU A 124 15.93 -12.58 5.46
CA GLU A 124 15.44 -12.21 6.79
C GLU A 124 13.92 -11.87 6.78
N MET A 125 13.22 -12.11 5.66
CA MET A 125 11.81 -11.79 5.48
C MET A 125 10.91 -12.34 6.61
N SER A 126 11.09 -13.60 7.01
CA SER A 126 10.27 -14.21 8.07
C SER A 126 10.42 -13.46 9.41
N ASP A 127 11.64 -13.07 9.76
CA ASP A 127 11.97 -12.38 11.01
C ASP A 127 11.38 -10.96 11.00
N ILE A 128 11.49 -10.28 9.86
CA ILE A 128 10.91 -8.96 9.63
C ILE A 128 9.37 -9.04 9.71
N MET A 129 8.74 -10.02 9.06
CA MET A 129 7.29 -10.23 9.13
C MET A 129 6.81 -10.52 10.56
N ALA A 130 7.61 -11.24 11.36
CA ALA A 130 7.31 -11.48 12.76
C ALA A 130 7.33 -10.19 13.60
N GLN A 131 8.27 -9.28 13.33
CA GLN A 131 8.35 -7.97 13.97
C GLN A 131 7.21 -7.05 13.53
N GLU A 132 6.93 -6.99 12.23
CA GLU A 132 5.78 -6.29 11.66
C GLU A 132 4.48 -6.73 12.34
N TYR A 133 4.24 -8.03 12.43
CA TYR A 133 3.06 -8.57 13.09
C TYR A 133 3.03 -8.25 14.60
N ALA A 134 4.18 -8.26 15.29
CA ALA A 134 4.24 -7.94 16.70
C ALA A 134 3.82 -6.48 16.99
N GLU A 135 4.35 -5.52 16.24
CA GLU A 135 3.98 -4.10 16.35
C GLU A 135 2.51 -3.88 15.98
N LEU A 136 2.06 -4.45 14.86
CA LEU A 136 0.67 -4.34 14.41
C LEU A 136 -0.31 -4.91 15.44
N LYS A 137 0.00 -6.07 16.04
CA LYS A 137 -0.87 -6.71 17.02
C LYS A 137 -0.84 -6.01 18.38
N ALA A 138 0.29 -5.39 18.75
CA ALA A 138 0.39 -4.56 19.94
C ALA A 138 -0.44 -3.28 19.79
N ALA A 139 -0.36 -2.62 18.64
CA ALA A 139 -1.14 -1.41 18.33
C ALA A 139 -2.64 -1.71 18.15
N PHE A 140 -2.97 -2.81 17.48
CA PHE A 140 -4.35 -3.19 17.13
C PHE A 140 -4.66 -4.64 17.52
N PRO A 141 -4.95 -4.93 18.80
CA PRO A 141 -5.20 -6.29 19.27
C PRO A 141 -6.38 -7.00 18.57
N ALA A 142 -7.36 -6.27 18.06
CA ALA A 142 -8.50 -6.83 17.32
C ALA A 142 -8.17 -7.09 15.83
N GLY A 143 -7.06 -6.57 15.31
CA GLY A 143 -6.68 -6.72 13.90
C GLY A 143 -6.33 -8.15 13.52
N LYS A 144 -6.52 -8.47 12.24
CA LYS A 144 -6.35 -9.81 11.67
C LYS A 144 -5.40 -9.76 10.47
N SER A 145 -4.56 -10.79 10.34
CA SER A 145 -3.69 -10.96 9.17
C SER A 145 -4.23 -12.00 8.20
N PHE A 146 -3.89 -11.83 6.92
CA PHE A 146 -4.25 -12.73 5.83
C PHE A 146 -3.19 -12.66 4.72
N LEU A 147 -3.03 -13.76 4.00
CA LEU A 147 -2.10 -13.87 2.89
C LEU A 147 -2.88 -14.13 1.59
N THR A 148 -2.56 -13.38 0.54
CA THR A 148 -3.26 -13.45 -0.74
C THR A 148 -2.31 -13.75 -1.88
N GLY A 149 -2.55 -14.85 -2.58
CA GLY A 149 -1.68 -15.35 -3.65
C GLY A 149 -0.83 -16.56 -3.21
N PRO A 150 -0.09 -17.16 -4.15
CA PRO A 150 0.79 -18.28 -3.87
C PRO A 150 1.96 -17.86 -2.97
N VAL A 151 2.11 -18.53 -1.82
CA VAL A 151 3.17 -18.22 -0.82
C VAL A 151 4.57 -18.40 -1.41
N ASP A 152 4.74 -19.33 -2.35
CA ASP A 152 5.98 -19.63 -3.06
C ASP A 152 6.23 -18.72 -4.27
N GLY A 153 5.38 -17.71 -4.51
CA GLY A 153 5.56 -16.73 -5.58
C GLY A 153 5.06 -15.35 -5.19
N HIS A 154 4.44 -14.65 -6.14
CA HIS A 154 3.90 -13.30 -5.91
C HIS A 154 2.67 -13.34 -5.01
N HIS A 155 2.83 -12.89 -3.77
CA HIS A 155 1.73 -12.76 -2.81
C HIS A 155 1.76 -11.43 -2.07
N CYS A 156 0.69 -11.15 -1.33
CA CYS A 156 0.65 -10.05 -0.38
C CYS A 156 0.38 -10.62 1.02
N PHE A 157 1.11 -10.14 2.02
CA PHE A 157 0.69 -10.25 3.40
C PHE A 157 -0.03 -8.96 3.77
N ASN A 158 -1.17 -9.12 4.41
CA ASN A 158 -2.02 -8.01 4.81
C ASN A 158 -2.36 -8.17 6.29
N PHE A 159 -2.50 -7.05 6.98
CA PHE A 159 -3.09 -6.94 8.30
C PHE A 159 -4.14 -5.84 8.24
N VAL A 160 -5.33 -6.10 8.78
CA VAL A 160 -6.43 -5.13 8.83
C VAL A 160 -7.00 -5.07 10.24
N TYR A 161 -7.14 -3.85 10.73
CA TYR A 161 -7.91 -3.49 11.92
C TYR A 161 -9.13 -2.70 11.47
N ASP A 162 -10.30 -3.11 11.97
CA ASP A 162 -11.57 -2.46 11.69
C ASP A 162 -12.31 -2.26 13.01
N ASN A 163 -12.53 -1.01 13.36
CA ASN A 163 -13.34 -0.55 14.49
C ASN A 163 -14.19 0.65 14.08
N VAL A 164 -14.64 0.65 12.82
CA VAL A 164 -15.49 1.70 12.27
C VAL A 164 -16.85 1.68 12.97
N GLU A 165 -17.25 2.83 13.52
CA GLU A 165 -18.58 2.98 14.13
C GLU A 165 -19.65 3.17 13.05
N ARG A 166 -20.27 2.07 12.64
CA ARG A 166 -21.27 2.01 11.55
C ARG A 166 -22.67 2.41 11.99
N MET A 167 -22.83 3.70 12.31
CA MET A 167 -24.15 4.30 12.57
C MET A 167 -24.92 4.60 11.27
N ALA A 168 -26.25 4.76 11.37
CA ALA A 168 -27.10 5.09 10.23
C ALA A 168 -26.65 6.40 9.54
N GLY A 169 -26.47 6.36 8.22
CA GLY A 169 -26.06 7.51 7.40
C GLY A 169 -24.54 7.66 7.23
N ARG A 170 -23.73 6.89 7.96
CA ARG A 170 -22.30 6.77 7.69
C ARG A 170 -22.08 6.02 6.37
N LYS A 171 -21.23 6.58 5.50
CA LYS A 171 -20.86 6.01 4.21
C LYS A 171 -19.40 5.59 4.19
N GLU A 172 -19.13 4.46 3.55
CA GLU A 172 -17.81 3.91 3.29
C GLU A 172 -17.68 3.76 1.76
N GLU A 173 -17.14 4.78 1.09
CA GLU A 173 -17.03 4.91 -0.37
C GLU A 173 -15.57 5.14 -0.83
N ASP A 174 -14.61 4.67 -0.05
CA ASP A 174 -13.19 4.87 -0.32
C ASP A 174 -12.73 4.12 -1.57
N VAL A 175 -11.74 4.72 -2.24
CA VAL A 175 -11.12 4.16 -3.43
C VAL A 175 -9.66 3.91 -3.16
N GLN A 176 -9.21 2.71 -3.51
CA GLN A 176 -7.82 2.33 -3.56
C GLN A 176 -7.62 1.39 -4.74
N VAL A 177 -6.73 1.76 -5.65
CA VAL A 177 -6.30 0.92 -6.77
C VAL A 177 -4.78 0.89 -6.78
N ASN A 178 -4.22 -0.29 -6.57
CA ASN A 178 -2.80 -0.60 -6.70
C ASN A 178 -2.59 -1.44 -7.97
N VAL A 179 -1.61 -1.07 -8.78
CA VAL A 179 -1.20 -1.81 -9.98
C VAL A 179 0.28 -2.11 -9.88
N PHE A 180 0.65 -3.38 -10.04
CA PHE A 180 2.04 -3.82 -10.11
C PHE A 180 2.32 -4.36 -11.50
N LEU A 181 3.27 -3.76 -12.21
CA LEU A 181 3.66 -4.07 -13.58
C LEU A 181 4.99 -4.80 -13.53
N TYR A 182 5.03 -6.07 -13.93
CA TYR A 182 6.21 -6.93 -13.81
C TYR A 182 6.88 -7.19 -15.16
N ASP A 183 8.19 -7.44 -15.11
CA ASP A 183 9.05 -7.68 -16.26
C ASP A 183 8.86 -6.62 -17.35
N VAL A 184 8.91 -5.36 -16.93
CA VAL A 184 8.78 -4.20 -17.81
C VAL A 184 10.04 -4.11 -18.68
N ALA A 185 9.87 -4.30 -19.99
CA ALA A 185 10.98 -4.40 -20.94
C ALA A 185 11.61 -3.05 -21.33
N ALA A 186 10.88 -1.94 -21.17
CA ALA A 186 11.32 -0.61 -21.59
C ALA A 186 11.13 0.42 -20.47
N GLY A 187 12.09 1.33 -20.30
CA GLY A 187 12.00 2.43 -19.33
C GLY A 187 12.66 2.17 -17.97
N LEU A 188 13.39 1.05 -17.82
CA LEU A 188 14.11 0.68 -16.59
C LEU A 188 15.64 0.62 -16.74
N GLU A 189 16.18 0.79 -17.95
CA GLU A 189 17.61 0.56 -18.27
C GLU A 189 18.61 1.50 -17.55
N GLU A 190 18.14 2.45 -16.74
CA GLU A 190 18.99 3.45 -16.05
C GLU A 190 18.61 3.67 -14.57
N VAL A 191 17.83 2.76 -13.95
CA VAL A 191 17.37 2.96 -12.57
C VAL A 191 18.34 2.35 -11.55
N ASP A 192 19.40 3.09 -11.24
CA ASP A 192 20.38 2.72 -10.21
C ASP A 192 19.82 2.82 -8.78
N LYS A 193 18.70 3.54 -8.61
CA LYS A 193 18.06 3.80 -7.32
C LYS A 193 16.54 3.76 -7.45
N THR A 194 15.86 3.17 -6.47
CA THR A 194 14.41 3.20 -6.40
C THR A 194 13.93 4.65 -6.40
N THR A 195 13.04 4.99 -7.33
CA THR A 195 12.45 6.33 -7.46
C THR A 195 10.96 6.28 -7.20
N GLN A 196 10.41 7.41 -6.75
CA GLN A 196 8.98 7.60 -6.59
C GLN A 196 8.56 8.91 -7.25
N ARG A 197 7.34 8.96 -7.76
CA ARG A 197 6.72 10.16 -8.33
C ARG A 197 5.34 10.33 -7.74
N PHE A 198 5.12 11.46 -7.11
CA PHE A 198 3.84 11.86 -6.54
C PHE A 198 3.14 12.88 -7.45
N HIS A 199 1.83 12.72 -7.62
CA HIS A 199 1.00 13.69 -8.31
C HIS A 199 -0.29 13.91 -7.52
N ALA A 200 -0.44 15.10 -6.96
CA ALA A 200 -1.70 15.53 -6.35
C ALA A 200 -2.76 15.74 -7.45
N LEU A 201 -3.98 15.28 -7.19
CA LEU A 201 -5.16 15.53 -8.00
C LEU A 201 -6.15 16.40 -7.21
N GLN A 202 -7.23 16.81 -7.87
CA GLN A 202 -8.25 17.61 -7.23
C GLN A 202 -8.94 16.84 -6.09
N SER A 203 -9.46 17.59 -5.10
CA SER A 203 -10.31 17.05 -4.04
C SER A 203 -9.65 15.97 -3.16
N GLY A 204 -8.35 16.07 -2.89
CA GLY A 204 -7.61 15.13 -2.05
C GLY A 204 -7.34 13.78 -2.70
N GLU A 205 -7.53 13.68 -4.03
CA GLU A 205 -7.12 12.52 -4.80
C GLU A 205 -5.61 12.59 -5.13
N TYR A 206 -4.97 11.45 -5.40
CA TYR A 206 -3.55 11.38 -5.74
C TYR A 206 -3.23 10.20 -6.65
N GLU A 207 -2.06 10.28 -7.28
CA GLU A 207 -1.37 9.16 -7.90
C GLU A 207 0.06 9.07 -7.36
N VAL A 208 0.52 7.85 -7.07
CA VAL A 208 1.91 7.54 -6.75
C VAL A 208 2.39 6.49 -7.71
N MET A 209 3.58 6.68 -8.29
CA MET A 209 4.26 5.68 -9.09
C MET A 209 5.65 5.43 -8.52
N ARG A 210 6.03 4.17 -8.34
CA ARG A 210 7.38 3.79 -7.90
C ARG A 210 8.04 2.91 -8.94
N THR A 211 9.34 3.10 -9.10
CA THR A 211 10.20 2.30 -9.95
C THR A 211 11.33 1.75 -9.11
N PHE A 212 11.49 0.42 -9.07
CA PHE A 212 12.42 -0.26 -8.16
C PHE A 212 13.79 -0.44 -8.82
N ALA A 213 14.87 -0.18 -8.07
CA ALA A 213 16.23 -0.46 -8.55
C ALA A 213 16.48 -1.97 -8.65
N GLY A 214 17.11 -2.40 -9.74
CA GLY A 214 17.53 -3.80 -9.94
C GLY A 214 16.37 -4.80 -10.10
N VAL A 215 15.11 -4.34 -10.08
CA VAL A 215 13.93 -5.20 -10.28
C VAL A 215 13.11 -4.62 -11.42
N PRO A 216 12.77 -5.40 -12.46
CA PRO A 216 12.04 -4.90 -13.62
C PRO A 216 10.55 -4.68 -13.32
N CYS A 217 10.23 -3.91 -12.28
CA CYS A 217 8.90 -3.72 -11.73
C CYS A 217 8.58 -2.24 -11.53
N ILE A 218 7.32 -1.87 -11.78
CA ILE A 218 6.77 -0.55 -11.48
C ILE A 218 5.50 -0.76 -10.66
N SER A 219 5.35 -0.03 -9.56
CA SER A 219 4.08 0.04 -8.83
C SER A 219 3.40 1.38 -9.07
N PHE A 220 2.07 1.35 -9.07
CA PHE A 220 1.21 2.51 -9.18
C PHE A 220 0.11 2.40 -8.13
N GLU A 221 -0.20 3.49 -7.44
CA GLU A 221 -1.32 3.60 -6.50
C GLU A 221 -2.13 4.87 -6.80
N THR A 222 -3.44 4.77 -6.65
CA THR A 222 -4.32 5.94 -6.65
C THR A 222 -5.56 5.72 -5.78
N ASN A 223 -6.06 6.82 -5.19
CA ASN A 223 -7.38 6.89 -4.57
C ASN A 223 -8.41 7.65 -5.43
N ALA A 224 -8.10 7.93 -6.70
CA ALA A 224 -8.98 8.72 -7.55
C ALA A 224 -10.26 7.96 -7.91
N LYS A 225 -11.43 8.58 -7.73
CA LYS A 225 -12.72 7.93 -8.04
C LYS A 225 -12.84 7.51 -9.50
N ALA A 226 -12.21 8.26 -10.40
CA ALA A 226 -12.16 7.94 -11.82
C ALA A 226 -11.47 6.59 -12.11
N ALA A 227 -10.55 6.14 -11.25
CA ALA A 227 -9.77 4.92 -11.46
C ALA A 227 -10.61 3.65 -11.37
N VAL A 228 -11.65 3.63 -10.53
CA VAL A 228 -12.61 2.50 -10.45
C VAL A 228 -13.76 2.65 -11.45
N ALA A 229 -14.06 3.87 -11.88
CA ALA A 229 -15.11 4.15 -12.86
C ALA A 229 -14.71 3.82 -14.30
N SER A 230 -13.40 3.83 -14.61
CA SER A 230 -12.88 3.55 -15.95
C SER A 230 -11.52 2.83 -15.93
N PRO A 231 -11.31 1.79 -16.75
CA PRO A 231 -10.01 1.13 -16.86
C PRO A 231 -8.95 1.95 -17.60
N THR A 232 -9.32 3.12 -18.16
CA THR A 232 -8.46 3.93 -19.03
C THR A 232 -7.11 4.26 -18.40
N ARG A 233 -7.07 4.56 -17.10
CA ARG A 233 -5.80 4.90 -16.43
C ARG A 233 -4.86 3.70 -16.37
N VAL A 234 -5.39 2.51 -16.04
CA VAL A 234 -4.65 1.25 -16.04
C VAL A 234 -4.21 0.89 -17.46
N GLN A 235 -5.10 1.00 -18.45
CA GLN A 235 -4.75 0.76 -19.85
C GLN A 235 -3.59 1.64 -20.32
N LYS A 236 -3.57 2.93 -19.98
CA LYS A 236 -2.45 3.83 -20.30
C LYS A 236 -1.13 3.36 -19.69
N LEU A 237 -1.14 2.80 -18.48
CA LEU A 237 0.06 2.22 -17.87
C LEU A 237 0.54 1.00 -18.65
N LEU A 238 -0.38 0.12 -19.05
CA LEU A 238 -0.08 -1.06 -19.88
C LEU A 238 0.48 -0.65 -21.24
N ASP A 239 -0.12 0.35 -21.89
CA ASP A 239 0.32 0.85 -23.19
C ASP A 239 1.74 1.44 -23.12
N THR A 240 2.06 2.13 -22.01
CA THR A 240 3.35 2.79 -21.78
C THR A 240 4.45 1.78 -21.45
N PHE A 241 4.19 0.89 -20.49
CA PHE A 241 5.25 0.05 -19.90
C PHE A 241 5.28 -1.36 -20.48
N GLN A 242 4.21 -1.82 -21.13
CA GLN A 242 4.18 -3.10 -21.81
C GLN A 242 4.75 -4.25 -20.94
N PRO A 243 4.28 -4.46 -19.69
CA PRO A 243 4.79 -5.52 -18.82
C PRO A 243 4.51 -6.91 -19.39
N ALA A 244 5.30 -7.92 -19.01
CA ALA A 244 4.97 -9.31 -19.35
C ALA A 244 3.71 -9.79 -18.60
N HIS A 245 3.55 -9.38 -17.34
CA HIS A 245 2.38 -9.66 -16.53
C HIS A 245 2.15 -8.54 -15.51
N PHE A 246 0.92 -8.40 -14.99
CA PHE A 246 0.59 -7.38 -14.01
C PHE A 246 -0.49 -7.82 -13.03
N THR A 247 -0.48 -7.21 -11.84
CA THR A 247 -1.52 -7.40 -10.83
C THR A 247 -2.28 -6.10 -10.60
N VAL A 248 -3.61 -6.18 -10.53
CA VAL A 248 -4.48 -5.12 -10.01
C VAL A 248 -4.99 -5.56 -8.65
N ALA A 249 -4.69 -4.79 -7.60
CA ALA A 249 -5.31 -4.91 -6.29
C ALA A 249 -6.22 -3.70 -6.08
N ALA A 250 -7.50 -3.92 -5.81
CA ALA A 250 -8.46 -2.83 -5.70
C ALA A 250 -9.45 -3.04 -4.55
N LEU A 251 -9.71 -1.96 -3.81
CA LEU A 251 -10.74 -1.91 -2.77
C LEU A 251 -12.12 -1.75 -3.43
N GLN A 252 -13.02 -2.65 -3.08
CA GLN A 252 -14.45 -2.45 -3.18
C GLN A 252 -14.94 -2.10 -1.79
N ASP A 253 -15.16 -0.81 -1.52
CA ASP A 253 -15.70 -0.40 -0.23
C ASP A 253 -17.20 -0.76 -0.10
N ARG A 254 -17.73 -0.72 1.12
CA ARG A 254 -19.06 -1.20 1.48
C ARG A 254 -20.18 -0.53 0.70
N ASP A 255 -20.11 0.79 0.52
CA ASP A 255 -21.12 1.59 -0.19
C ASP A 255 -20.69 1.96 -1.62
N ALA A 256 -19.56 1.43 -2.09
CA ALA A 256 -19.08 1.64 -3.46
C ALA A 256 -19.83 0.76 -4.49
N ASP A 257 -19.84 1.17 -5.75
CA ASP A 257 -20.34 0.35 -6.87
C ASP A 257 -19.38 -0.82 -7.15
N GLY A 258 -19.54 -1.90 -6.39
CA GLY A 258 -18.76 -3.12 -6.56
C GLY A 258 -18.94 -3.80 -7.92
N LEU A 259 -20.04 -3.56 -8.64
CA LEU A 259 -20.21 -4.10 -10.00
C LEU A 259 -19.33 -3.36 -11.00
N ALA A 260 -19.13 -2.06 -10.83
CA ALA A 260 -18.25 -1.27 -11.68
C ALA A 260 -16.81 -1.80 -11.67
N LEU A 261 -16.22 -2.06 -10.50
CA LEU A 261 -14.84 -2.58 -10.39
C LEU A 261 -14.67 -3.90 -11.15
N ARG A 262 -15.62 -4.83 -10.97
CA ARG A 262 -15.59 -6.15 -11.63
C ARG A 262 -15.77 -6.05 -13.13
N ARG A 263 -16.63 -5.15 -13.60
CA ARG A 263 -16.88 -4.91 -15.02
C ARG A 263 -15.71 -4.23 -15.69
N ASN A 264 -15.12 -3.22 -15.03
CA ASN A 264 -14.09 -2.37 -15.61
C ASN A 264 -12.73 -3.06 -15.66
N PHE A 265 -12.42 -3.94 -14.70
CA PHE A 265 -11.19 -4.72 -14.69
C PHE A 265 -11.39 -6.17 -15.15
N ASN A 266 -12.32 -6.41 -16.07
CA ASN A 266 -12.61 -7.76 -16.56
C ASN A 266 -11.60 -8.25 -17.62
N SER A 267 -11.00 -7.34 -18.38
CA SER A 267 -10.17 -7.65 -19.54
C SER A 267 -9.32 -6.45 -19.92
N PHE A 268 -8.11 -6.72 -20.41
CA PHE A 268 -7.19 -5.74 -20.94
C PHE A 268 -6.48 -6.37 -22.13
N THR A 269 -6.66 -5.89 -23.36
CA THR A 269 -5.95 -6.46 -24.53
C THR A 269 -4.51 -5.90 -24.57
N PRO A 270 -3.46 -6.72 -24.81
CA PRO A 270 -3.44 -8.14 -25.19
C PRO A 270 -3.28 -9.14 -24.03
N TYR A 271 -3.71 -8.81 -22.82
CA TYR A 271 -3.54 -9.62 -21.62
C TYR A 271 -4.73 -10.55 -21.33
N THR A 272 -4.41 -11.74 -20.81
CA THR A 272 -5.38 -12.74 -20.34
C THR A 272 -5.38 -12.79 -18.81
N LEU A 273 -6.58 -12.76 -18.21
CA LEU A 273 -6.77 -12.93 -16.76
C LEU A 273 -6.39 -14.37 -16.35
N GLN A 274 -5.37 -14.49 -15.51
CA GLN A 274 -4.85 -15.77 -15.02
C GLN A 274 -5.49 -16.19 -13.69
N ASN A 275 -5.63 -15.23 -12.77
CA ASN A 275 -6.17 -15.50 -11.44
C ASN A 275 -7.01 -14.33 -10.93
N ARG A 276 -8.01 -14.66 -10.12
CA ARG A 276 -8.88 -13.73 -9.43
C ARG A 276 -9.13 -14.20 -8.00
N THR A 277 -8.71 -13.38 -7.05
CA THR A 277 -8.93 -13.60 -5.62
C THR A 277 -9.73 -12.44 -5.05
N VAL A 278 -10.65 -12.73 -4.13
CA VAL A 278 -11.42 -11.72 -3.40
C VAL A 278 -11.39 -12.06 -1.92
N ASN A 279 -11.01 -11.09 -1.09
CA ASN A 279 -11.13 -11.18 0.37
C ASN A 279 -12.33 -10.37 0.79
N LEU A 280 -13.36 -11.04 1.30
CA LEU A 280 -14.54 -10.41 1.85
C LEU A 280 -14.33 -10.17 3.35
N PHE A 281 -14.56 -8.94 3.78
CA PHE A 281 -14.53 -8.58 5.19
C PHE A 281 -15.96 -8.61 5.72
N GLY A 282 -16.12 -8.98 6.99
CA GLY A 282 -17.44 -9.18 7.62
C GLY A 282 -18.35 -7.95 7.55
N GLU A 283 -17.76 -6.78 7.35
CA GLU A 283 -18.41 -5.48 7.39
C GLU A 283 -18.84 -4.97 6.01
N GLY A 284 -18.64 -5.76 4.96
CA GLY A 284 -19.24 -5.52 3.64
C GLY A 284 -18.32 -4.95 2.57
N TYR A 285 -17.08 -4.58 2.91
CA TYR A 285 -16.04 -4.24 1.92
C TYR A 285 -15.23 -5.47 1.50
N ALA A 286 -14.50 -5.35 0.39
CA ALA A 286 -13.73 -6.43 -0.19
C ALA A 286 -12.45 -5.93 -0.88
N PHE A 287 -11.36 -6.70 -0.74
CA PHE A 287 -10.16 -6.49 -1.55
C PHE A 287 -10.12 -7.50 -2.70
N HIS A 288 -10.10 -6.99 -3.94
CA HIS A 288 -9.95 -7.77 -5.15
C HIS A 288 -8.48 -7.80 -5.56
N GLN A 289 -7.98 -8.97 -5.95
CA GLN A 289 -6.67 -9.13 -6.56
C GLN A 289 -6.83 -9.89 -7.88
N LEU A 290 -6.38 -9.28 -8.97
CA LEU A 290 -6.50 -9.78 -10.33
C LEU A 290 -5.10 -9.88 -10.94
N LEU A 291 -4.72 -11.06 -11.42
CA LEU A 291 -3.45 -11.31 -12.09
C LEU A 291 -3.70 -11.50 -13.59
N PHE A 292 -2.99 -10.74 -14.40
CA PHE A 292 -3.04 -10.81 -15.86
C PHE A 292 -1.66 -11.12 -16.41
N ALA A 293 -1.58 -11.93 -17.45
CA ALA A 293 -0.35 -12.20 -18.20
C ALA A 293 -0.58 -11.87 -19.68
N ARG A 294 0.47 -11.40 -20.38
CA ARG A 294 0.39 -11.15 -21.81
C ARG A 294 0.03 -12.46 -22.52
N SER A 295 -0.92 -12.40 -23.44
CA SER A 295 -1.28 -13.58 -24.23
C SER A 295 -0.07 -14.00 -25.06
N ALA A 296 0.23 -15.29 -25.09
CA ALA A 296 1.20 -15.82 -26.05
C ALA A 296 0.61 -15.64 -27.46
N ASP A 297 1.42 -15.10 -28.38
CA ASP A 297 1.09 -15.08 -29.81
C ASP A 297 0.99 -16.51 -30.38
#